data_AF-A0A1Y1M0K4-F1
#
_entry.id   AF-A0A1Y1M0K4-F1
#
_cell.length_a   1.000
_cell.length_b   1.000
_cell.length_c   1.000
_cell.angle_alpha   90.00
_cell.angle_beta   90.00
_cell.angle_gamma   90.00
#
_symmetry.space_group_name_H-M   'P 1'
#
loop_
_entity.id
_entity.type
_entity.pdbx_description
1 polymer ?
#
loop_
_entity_poly.entity_id
_entity_poly.type
_entity_poly.pdbx_seq_one_letter_code
_entity_poly.pdbx_strand_id
1 'polypeptide(L)'
;MDNVTRSHALEKANAMVPHVAYPDELLSDKEIEGVFEGLNLTSNTYLEVRLSLTRFAADSSYKKLNQPVKKNDWISVGRPAVINAFYSFLDNSMRTFRLIFAGRA
;
A
#
# COMPACT_ATOMS: atom_id res chain seq x y z
N MET A 1 7.42 32.00 -10.87
CA MET A 1 6.65 31.07 -11.72
C MET A 1 5.81 31.89 -12.67
N ASP A 2 5.92 31.60 -13.96
CA ASP A 2 5.01 32.08 -14.98
C ASP A 2 3.61 31.45 -14.81
N ASN A 3 2.61 32.01 -15.50
CA ASN A 3 1.22 31.57 -15.36
C ASN A 3 0.99 30.13 -15.83
N VAL A 4 1.74 29.66 -16.84
CA VAL A 4 1.60 28.30 -17.37
C VAL A 4 2.11 27.29 -16.34
N THR A 5 3.31 27.53 -15.79
CA THR A 5 3.88 26.68 -14.74
C THR A 5 3.01 26.68 -13.49
N ARG A 6 2.38 27.80 -13.14
CA ARG A 6 1.43 27.88 -12.02
C ARG A 6 0.18 27.03 -12.27
N SER A 7 -0.39 27.07 -13.47
CA SER A 7 -1.58 26.26 -13.82
C SER A 7 -1.29 24.78 -13.64
N HIS A 8 -0.20 24.27 -14.21
CA HIS A 8 0.17 22.85 -14.10
C HIS A 8 0.47 22.41 -12.67
N ALA A 9 1.06 23.28 -11.85
CA ALA A 9 1.28 23.00 -10.44
C ALA A 9 -0.05 22.84 -9.67
N LEU A 10 -1.04 23.70 -9.96
CA LEU A 10 -2.37 23.61 -9.38
C LEU A 10 -3.13 22.37 -9.86
N GLU A 11 -3.04 22.03 -11.15
CA GLU A 11 -3.60 20.78 -11.70
C GLU A 11 -3.04 19.55 -10.97
N LYS A 12 -1.72 19.50 -10.77
CA LYS A 12 -1.08 18.40 -10.04
C LYS A 12 -1.52 18.33 -8.57
N ALA A 13 -1.60 19.48 -7.89
CA ALA A 13 -2.04 19.55 -6.50
C ALA A 13 -3.50 19.10 -6.35
N ASN A 14 -4.38 19.52 -7.25
CA ASN A 14 -5.80 19.15 -7.25
C ASN A 14 -6.02 17.66 -7.57
N ALA A 15 -5.15 17.08 -8.39
CA ALA A 15 -5.20 15.65 -8.70
C ALA A 15 -4.56 14.74 -7.64
N MET A 16 -4.06 15.31 -6.53
CA MET A 16 -3.35 14.55 -5.50
C MET A 16 -4.32 13.76 -4.61
N VAL A 17 -4.07 12.46 -4.44
CA VAL A 17 -4.96 11.59 -3.65
C VAL A 17 -4.45 11.44 -2.21
N PRO A 18 -5.26 11.76 -1.19
CA PRO A 18 -4.90 11.53 0.21
C PRO A 18 -5.32 10.13 0.68
N HIS A 19 -4.38 9.39 1.25
CA HIS A 19 -4.61 8.14 2.00
C HIS A 19 -4.36 8.38 3.48
N VAL A 20 -5.39 8.15 4.31
CA VAL A 20 -5.36 8.48 5.74
C VAL A 20 -5.62 7.24 6.58
N ALA A 21 -4.76 7.02 7.57
CA ALA A 21 -4.78 5.94 8.54
C ALA A 21 -4.62 4.52 7.94
N TYR A 22 -5.69 3.98 7.35
CA TYR A 22 -5.76 2.66 6.75
C TYR A 22 -6.90 2.59 5.72
N PRO A 23 -6.78 1.74 4.69
CA PRO A 23 -7.87 1.48 3.76
C PRO A 23 -9.00 0.66 4.40
N ASP A 24 -10.24 0.87 3.96
CA ASP A 24 -11.43 0.19 4.49
C ASP A 24 -11.42 -1.32 4.20
N GLU A 25 -10.72 -1.75 3.15
CA GLU A 25 -10.55 -3.15 2.79
C GLU A 25 -9.86 -3.97 3.90
N LEU A 26 -9.07 -3.33 4.77
CA LEU A 26 -8.50 -4.00 5.96
C LEU A 26 -9.54 -4.35 7.02
N LEU A 27 -10.78 -3.85 6.91
CA LEU A 27 -11.89 -4.22 7.78
C LEU A 27 -12.69 -5.41 7.24
N SER A 28 -12.33 -5.93 6.06
CA SER A 28 -13.02 -7.04 5.40
C SER A 28 -12.15 -8.29 5.38
N ASP A 29 -12.54 -9.30 6.16
CA ASP A 29 -11.85 -10.60 6.20
C ASP A 29 -11.73 -11.21 4.80
N LYS A 30 -12.77 -11.10 3.97
CA LYS A 30 -12.79 -11.61 2.60
C LYS A 30 -11.71 -10.99 1.71
N GLU A 31 -11.49 -9.68 1.82
CA GLU A 31 -10.46 -8.99 1.03
C GLU A 31 -9.06 -9.42 1.48
N ILE A 32 -8.86 -9.58 2.79
CA ILE A 32 -7.60 -10.05 3.36
C ILE A 32 -7.33 -11.50 2.95
N GLU A 33 -8.32 -12.39 3.07
CA GLU A 33 -8.21 -13.79 2.66
C GLU A 33 -7.85 -13.91 1.17
N GLY A 34 -8.46 -13.09 0.31
CA GLY A 34 -8.14 -13.05 -1.12
C GLY A 34 -6.68 -12.65 -1.40
N VAL A 35 -6.11 -11.73 -0.61
CA VAL A 35 -4.68 -11.35 -0.76
C VAL A 35 -3.74 -12.48 -0.39
N PHE A 36 -4.09 -13.30 0.60
CA PHE A 36 -3.28 -14.42 1.08
C PHE A 36 -3.70 -15.77 0.49
N GLU A 37 -4.56 -15.76 -0.53
CA GLU A 37 -5.03 -16.98 -1.17
C GLU A 37 -3.85 -17.80 -1.72
N GLY A 38 -3.80 -19.09 -1.36
CA GLY A 38 -2.72 -20.00 -1.74
C GLY A 38 -1.47 -19.94 -0.86
N LEU A 39 -1.41 -19.07 0.14
CA LEU A 39 -0.40 -19.15 1.19
C LEU A 39 -0.74 -20.29 2.15
N ASN A 40 0.09 -21.33 2.17
CA ASN A 40 -0.05 -22.44 3.10
C ASN A 40 1.17 -22.52 4.03
N LEU A 41 0.91 -22.43 5.34
CA LEU A 41 1.91 -22.50 6.39
C LEU A 41 1.76 -23.81 7.15
N THR A 42 2.30 -24.90 6.60
CA THR A 42 2.17 -26.26 7.17
C THR A 42 3.29 -26.65 8.15
N SER A 43 4.26 -25.78 8.38
CA SER A 43 5.48 -26.11 9.13
C SER A 43 5.54 -25.47 10.51
N ASN A 44 6.13 -26.20 11.47
CA ASN A 44 6.41 -25.74 12.82
C ASN A 44 7.81 -25.10 12.96
N THR A 45 8.64 -25.08 11.90
CA THR A 45 9.96 -24.45 11.95
C THR A 45 9.93 -23.04 11.39
N TYR A 46 10.57 -22.10 12.08
CA TYR A 46 10.65 -20.71 11.66
C TYR A 46 11.26 -20.55 10.26
N LEU A 47 12.30 -21.33 9.94
CA LEU A 47 12.99 -21.25 8.66
C LEU A 47 12.07 -21.66 7.51
N GLU A 48 11.33 -22.76 7.63
CA GLU A 48 10.41 -23.20 6.58
C GLU A 48 9.26 -22.22 6.38
N VAL A 49 8.67 -21.71 7.46
CA VAL A 49 7.65 -20.64 7.39
C VAL A 49 8.22 -19.41 6.66
N ARG A 50 9.44 -19.00 6.98
CA ARG A 50 10.08 -17.85 6.33
C ARG A 50 10.35 -18.08 4.85
N LEU A 51 10.78 -19.27 4.46
CA LEU A 51 11.00 -19.63 3.06
C LEU A 51 9.68 -19.66 2.27
N SER A 52 8.62 -20.23 2.83
CA SER A 52 7.28 -20.23 2.23
C SER A 52 6.73 -18.81 2.03
N LEU A 53 6.86 -17.94 3.04
CA LEU A 53 6.47 -16.53 2.91
C LEU A 53 7.29 -15.80 1.85
N THR A 54 8.59 -16.05 1.78
CA THR A 54 9.48 -15.42 0.79
C THR A 54 9.11 -15.85 -0.63
N ARG A 55 8.84 -17.14 -0.82
CA ARG A 55 8.36 -17.68 -2.10
C ARG A 55 7.03 -17.07 -2.51
N PHE A 56 6.06 -17.02 -1.58
CA PHE A 56 4.76 -16.41 -1.83
C PHE A 56 4.87 -14.93 -2.25
N ALA A 57 5.73 -14.15 -1.58
CA ALA A 57 5.97 -12.76 -1.91
C ALA A 57 6.60 -12.59 -3.31
N ALA A 58 7.56 -13.46 -3.66
CA ALA A 58 8.18 -13.46 -4.98
C ALA A 58 7.16 -13.81 -6.08
N ASP A 59 6.42 -14.90 -5.91
CA ASP A 59 5.39 -15.35 -6.86
C ASP A 59 4.29 -14.29 -7.06
N SER A 60 3.86 -13.65 -5.97
CA SER A 60 2.89 -12.54 -6.01
C SER A 60 3.43 -11.32 -6.77
N SER A 61 4.72 -11.03 -6.65
CA SER A 61 5.37 -9.94 -7.38
C SER A 61 5.50 -10.26 -8.87
N TYR A 62 5.89 -11.50 -9.21
CA TYR A 62 5.98 -11.95 -10.61
C TYR A 62 4.62 -11.95 -11.32
N LYS A 63 3.53 -12.32 -10.63
CA LYS A 63 2.17 -12.24 -11.18
C LYS A 63 1.78 -10.82 -11.61
N LYS A 64 2.31 -9.79 -10.94
CA LYS A 64 2.01 -8.38 -11.25
C LYS A 64 2.77 -7.83 -12.46
N LEU A 65 3.81 -8.50 -12.94
CA LEU A 65 4.64 -8.00 -14.06
C LEU A 65 3.86 -7.79 -15.36
N ASN A 66 2.87 -8.65 -15.64
CA ASN A 66 2.05 -8.57 -16.84
C ASN A 66 0.69 -7.89 -16.61
N GLN A 67 0.49 -7.28 -15.44
CA GLN A 67 -0.77 -6.63 -15.09
C GLN A 67 -0.61 -5.10 -15.16
N PRO A 68 -1.66 -4.36 -15.58
CA PRO A 68 -1.63 -2.91 -15.51
C PRO A 68 -1.51 -2.46 -14.04
N VAL A 69 -0.74 -1.40 -13.80
CA VAL A 69 -0.58 -0.82 -12.47
C VAL A 69 -1.92 -0.25 -12.01
N LYS A 70 -2.49 -0.84 -10.96
CA LYS A 70 -3.63 -0.28 -10.25
C LYS A 70 -3.16 0.87 -9.37
N LYS A 71 -3.34 2.11 -9.85
CA LYS A 71 -3.06 3.31 -9.03
C LYS A 71 -3.92 3.27 -7.78
N ASN A 72 -3.34 3.65 -6.64
CA ASN A 72 -4.02 3.67 -5.33
C ASN A 72 -4.53 2.30 -4.87
N ASP A 73 -3.86 1.20 -5.25
CA ASP A 73 -4.15 -0.14 -4.74
C ASP A 73 -4.04 -0.18 -3.21
N TRP A 74 -5.11 -0.60 -2.52
CA TRP A 74 -5.20 -0.66 -1.07
C TRP A 74 -4.09 -1.55 -0.46
N ILE A 75 -3.66 -2.59 -1.20
CA ILE A 75 -2.57 -3.49 -0.78
C ILE A 75 -1.26 -2.71 -0.59
N SER A 76 -1.03 -1.67 -1.41
CA SER A 76 0.18 -0.85 -1.35
C SER A 76 0.18 0.15 -0.18
N VAL A 77 -1.00 0.47 0.37
CA VAL A 77 -1.19 1.41 1.49
C VAL A 77 -1.64 0.71 2.79
N GLY A 78 -1.95 -0.58 2.74
CA GLY A 78 -2.48 -1.39 3.84
C GLY A 78 -1.49 -1.78 4.94
N ARG A 79 -0.44 -0.98 5.18
CA ARG A 79 0.52 -1.17 6.28
C ARG A 79 0.35 -0.08 7.33
N PRO A 80 -0.71 -0.10 8.15
CA PRO A 80 -1.07 1.03 9.01
C PRO A 80 -0.17 1.22 10.24
N ALA A 81 0.57 0.18 10.62
CA ALA A 81 1.45 0.17 11.78
C ALA A 81 2.81 0.85 11.50
N VAL A 82 2.78 2.05 10.93
CA VAL A 82 3.95 2.88 10.64
C VAL A 82 3.76 4.24 11.30
N ILE A 83 4.78 4.75 12.00
CA ILE A 83 4.76 6.08 12.63
C ILE A 83 5.42 7.07 11.66
N ASN A 84 4.76 7.37 10.54
CA ASN A 84 5.30 8.28 9.53
C ASN A 84 4.21 8.84 8.61
N ALA A 85 4.63 9.65 7.62
CA ALA A 85 3.87 10.04 6.44
C ALA A 85 4.80 10.12 5.22
N PHE A 86 4.31 9.76 4.02
CA PHE A 86 5.10 9.75 2.79
C PHE A 86 4.32 10.30 1.59
N TYR A 87 5.04 10.74 0.56
CA TYR A 87 4.48 11.08 -0.75
C TYR A 87 4.96 10.08 -1.83
N SER A 88 4.05 9.60 -2.67
CA SER A 88 4.35 8.77 -3.84
C SER A 88 4.24 9.62 -5.11
N PHE A 89 5.36 9.80 -5.82
CA PHE A 89 5.36 10.56 -7.07
C PHE A 89 4.72 9.80 -8.24
N LEU A 90 4.78 8.46 -8.24
CA LEU A 90 4.18 7.62 -9.28
C LEU A 90 2.64 7.66 -9.23
N ASP A 91 2.09 7.69 -8.02
CA ASP A 91 0.64 7.73 -7.80
C ASP A 91 0.09 9.15 -7.64
N ASN A 92 0.98 10.15 -7.50
CA ASN A 92 0.64 11.50 -7.04
C ASN A 92 -0.25 11.44 -5.78
N SER A 93 0.20 10.71 -4.75
CA SER A 93 -0.59 10.49 -3.53
C SER A 93 0.20 10.76 -2.26
N MET A 94 -0.51 11.22 -1.23
CA MET A 94 0.00 11.39 0.12
C MET A 94 -0.49 10.26 1.00
N ARG A 95 0.36 9.78 1.90
CA ARG A 95 0.03 8.71 2.85
C ARG A 95 0.33 9.18 4.25
N THR A 96 -0.68 9.12 5.11
CA THR A 96 -0.55 9.43 6.54
C THR A 96 -1.01 8.21 7.32
N PHE A 97 -0.11 7.57 8.07
CA PHE A 97 -0.39 6.28 8.70
C PHE A 97 -1.05 6.44 10.07
N ARG A 98 -1.87 5.46 10.50
CA ARG A 98 -2.68 5.57 11.72
C ARG A 98 -1.86 5.94 12.96
N LEU A 99 -0.66 5.36 13.11
CA LEU A 99 0.13 5.54 14.33
C LEU A 99 0.72 6.95 14.48
N ILE A 100 0.80 7.77 13.42
CA ILE A 100 1.24 9.17 13.56
C ILE A 100 0.24 10.00 14.39
N PHE A 101 -1.02 9.58 14.45
CA PHE A 101 -2.06 10.25 15.22
C PHE A 101 -2.10 9.81 16.69
N ALA A 102 -1.37 8.74 17.07
CA ALA A 102 -1.43 8.16 18.41
C ALA A 102 -0.74 9.02 19.49
N GLY A 103 0.06 10.02 19.10
CA GLY A 103 0.75 10.94 20.03
C GLY A 103 -0.07 12.17 20.45
N ARG A 104 -1.35 12.27 20.07
CA ARG A 104 -2.26 13.34 20.51
C ARG A 104 -3.28 12.76 21.48
N ALA A 105 -2.86 12.60 22.74
CA ALA A 105 -3.72 12.41 23.90
C ALA A 105 -3.37 13.48 24.94
#